data_AF-A0A7S4D5T5-F1
#
_entry.id   AF-A0A7S4D5T5-F1
#
_cell.length_a   1.000
_cell.length_b   1.000
_cell.length_c   1.000
_cell.angle_alpha   90.00
_cell.angle_beta   90.00
_cell.angle_gamma   90.00
#
_symmetry.space_group_name_H-M   'P 1'
#
loop_
_entity.id
_entity.type
_entity.pdbx_description
1 polymer ?
#
loop_
_entity_poly.entity_id
_entity_poly.type
_entity_poly.pdbx_seq_one_letter_code
_entity_poly.pdbx_strand_id
1 'polypeptide(L)'
;ARLALRYLAAASLPLRLFGLEQLPELMAAAAARRPPPRAYLVAGAGVEEANGRYEFAGDVENPPPKYCKELPNGTTLTLFRCTMRSRAKWWFISEADAVSPGTDKDVDYYQHRSRPDEEHEPPEAGWATCTSQGSAGVDPPPRLTPVGLLCAPGAEDATPEHRLLGWVGE
;
A
#
# COMPACT_ATOMS: atom_id res chain seq x y z
N ALA A 1 -10.48 -0.71 22.04
CA ALA A 1 -9.87 0.62 22.15
C ALA A 1 -10.12 1.34 23.49
N ARG A 2 -11.38 1.60 23.89
CA ARG A 2 -11.70 2.44 25.08
C ARG A 2 -11.10 1.99 26.43
N LEU A 3 -10.79 0.71 26.60
CA LEU A 3 -10.23 0.17 27.84
C LEU A 3 -8.70 0.37 27.93
N ALA A 4 -7.96 0.07 26.86
CA ALA A 4 -6.51 0.30 26.80
C ALA A 4 -6.13 1.78 27.01
N LEU A 5 -6.96 2.69 26.52
CA LEU A 5 -6.78 4.14 26.72
C LEU A 5 -6.93 4.55 28.18
N ARG A 6 -7.87 3.94 28.92
CA ARG A 6 -8.01 4.17 30.36
C ARG A 6 -6.81 3.63 31.14
N TYR A 7 -6.17 2.57 30.65
CA TYR A 7 -4.96 2.02 31.25
C TYR A 7 -3.73 2.90 30.98
N LEU A 8 -3.58 3.45 29.77
CA LEU A 8 -2.49 4.37 29.44
C LEU A 8 -2.53 5.70 30.22
N ALA A 9 -3.75 6.19 30.51
CA ALA A 9 -3.98 7.40 31.31
C ALA A 9 -4.02 7.16 32.83
N ALA A 10 -3.83 5.91 33.29
CA ALA A 10 -3.89 5.60 34.72
C ALA A 10 -2.67 6.15 35.46
N ALA A 11 -2.86 6.69 36.67
CA ALA A 11 -1.74 7.11 37.53
C ALA A 11 -0.86 5.93 38.00
N SER A 12 -1.39 4.70 37.91
CA SER A 12 -0.69 3.46 38.28
C SER A 12 0.22 2.97 37.17
N LEU A 13 1.52 2.88 37.45
CA LEU A 13 2.54 2.43 36.50
C LEU A 13 2.30 1.00 35.97
N PRO A 14 1.89 0.01 36.79
CA PRO A 14 1.47 -1.31 36.29
C PRO A 14 0.32 -1.26 35.28
N LEU A 15 -0.68 -0.38 35.49
CA LEU A 15 -1.78 -0.24 34.54
C LEU A 15 -1.32 0.41 33.24
N ARG A 16 -0.41 1.39 33.30
CA ARG A 16 0.17 1.99 32.08
C ARG A 16 0.95 0.96 31.27
N LEU A 17 1.77 0.14 31.92
CA LEU A 17 2.51 -0.95 31.26
C LEU A 17 1.57 -1.94 30.57
N PHE A 18 0.50 -2.35 31.24
CA PHE A 18 -0.53 -3.20 30.63
C PHE A 18 -1.22 -2.52 29.43
N GLY A 19 -1.49 -1.22 29.51
CA GLY A 19 -2.00 -0.44 28.38
C GLY A 19 -1.03 -0.39 27.19
N LEU A 20 0.28 -0.31 27.45
CA LEU A 20 1.32 -0.32 26.41
C LEU A 20 1.42 -1.68 25.72
N GLU A 21 1.23 -2.79 26.43
CA GLU A 21 1.20 -4.14 25.84
C GLU A 21 0.06 -4.30 24.80
N GLN A 22 -1.01 -3.52 24.93
CA GLN A 22 -2.16 -3.55 24.03
C GLN A 22 -2.02 -2.61 22.81
N LEU A 23 -1.00 -1.73 22.79
CA LEU A 23 -0.79 -0.78 21.69
C LEU A 23 -0.54 -1.45 20.33
N PRO A 24 0.29 -2.51 20.20
CA PRO A 24 0.55 -3.13 18.91
C PRO A 24 -0.72 -3.65 18.23
N GLU A 25 -1.61 -4.29 18.99
CA GLU A 25 -2.90 -4.78 18.46
C GLU A 25 -3.82 -3.62 18.06
N LEU A 26 -3.84 -2.54 18.83
CA LEU A 26 -4.62 -1.35 18.49
C LEU A 26 -4.08 -0.63 17.26
N MET A 27 -2.76 -0.54 17.11
CA MET A 27 -2.12 0.02 15.93
C MET A 27 -2.40 -0.83 14.70
N ALA A 28 -2.31 -2.16 14.81
CA ALA A 28 -2.64 -3.07 13.72
C ALA A 28 -4.12 -2.99 13.33
N ALA A 29 -5.03 -2.94 14.31
CA ALA A 29 -6.47 -2.79 14.06
C ALA A 29 -6.85 -1.41 13.50
N ALA A 30 -6.11 -0.36 13.86
CA ALA A 30 -6.24 0.96 13.26
C ALA A 30 -5.79 0.93 11.81
N ALA A 31 -4.56 0.45 11.55
CA ALA A 31 -3.98 0.36 10.21
C ALA A 31 -4.86 -0.45 9.25
N ALA A 32 -5.45 -1.56 9.72
CA ALA A 32 -6.39 -2.37 8.91
C ALA A 32 -7.68 -1.63 8.51
N ARG A 33 -8.02 -0.53 9.18
CA ARG A 33 -9.21 0.31 8.91
C ARG A 33 -8.83 1.62 8.24
N ARG A 34 -7.55 1.85 7.97
CA ARG A 34 -7.07 3.02 7.25
C ARG A 34 -7.56 2.95 5.80
N PRO A 35 -8.14 4.03 5.26
CA PRO A 35 -8.42 4.11 3.83
C PRO A 35 -7.13 3.92 3.04
N PRO A 36 -7.18 3.26 1.87
CA PRO A 36 -6.00 3.13 1.02
C PRO A 36 -5.51 4.53 0.58
N PRO A 37 -4.22 4.66 0.22
CA PRO A 37 -3.75 5.90 -0.39
C PRO A 37 -4.54 6.24 -1.66
N ARG A 38 -4.76 7.52 -1.94
CA ARG A 38 -5.43 7.92 -3.20
C ARG A 38 -4.54 7.70 -4.42
N ALA A 39 -3.23 7.64 -4.21
CA ALA A 39 -2.24 7.49 -5.27
C ALA A 39 -0.88 7.09 -4.72
N TYR A 40 -0.02 6.63 -5.62
CA TYR A 40 1.40 6.39 -5.36
C TYR A 40 2.25 7.21 -6.33
N LEU A 41 3.31 7.83 -5.82
CA LEU A 41 4.39 8.38 -6.63
C LEU A 41 5.50 7.34 -6.74
N VAL A 42 5.74 6.84 -7.94
CA VAL A 42 6.83 5.93 -8.28
C VAL A 42 8.00 6.76 -8.79
N ALA A 43 9.19 6.55 -8.23
CA ALA A 43 10.39 7.27 -8.63
C ALA A 43 11.64 6.38 -8.56
N GLY A 44 12.63 6.71 -9.39
CA GLY A 44 13.92 6.02 -9.42
C GLY A 44 13.86 4.61 -10.01
N ALA A 45 12.84 4.28 -10.81
CA ALA A 45 12.90 3.13 -11.70
C ALA A 45 13.89 3.38 -12.83
N GLY A 46 14.62 2.33 -13.25
CA GLY A 46 15.46 2.35 -14.45
C GLY A 46 14.69 2.50 -15.76
N VAL A 47 13.38 2.17 -15.74
CA VAL A 47 12.45 2.43 -16.84
C VAL A 47 11.71 3.74 -16.56
N GLU A 48 11.89 4.71 -17.44
CA GLU A 48 11.34 6.05 -17.23
C GLU A 48 9.81 6.07 -17.31
N GLU A 49 9.24 5.23 -18.16
CA GLU A 49 7.79 5.07 -18.31
C GLU A 49 7.13 4.59 -17.01
N ALA A 50 7.85 3.83 -16.17
CA ALA A 50 7.36 3.37 -14.87
C ALA A 50 7.42 4.46 -13.79
N ASN A 51 8.25 5.50 -13.94
CA ASN A 51 8.29 6.63 -13.01
C ASN A 51 7.04 7.51 -13.17
N GLY A 52 6.49 8.04 -12.08
CA GLY A 52 5.38 8.98 -12.11
C GLY A 52 4.25 8.64 -11.14
N ARG A 53 3.11 9.30 -11.32
CA ARG A 53 1.97 9.21 -10.40
C ARG A 53 0.96 8.18 -10.88
N TYR A 54 0.65 7.22 -10.01
CA TYR A 54 -0.36 6.19 -10.21
C TYR A 54 -1.58 6.53 -9.37
N GLU A 55 -2.71 6.76 -10.00
CA GLU A 55 -3.96 7.12 -9.33
C GLU A 55 -4.76 5.86 -8.96
N PHE A 56 -5.49 5.91 -7.85
CA PHE A 56 -6.36 4.81 -7.45
C PHE A 56 -7.45 4.60 -8.52
N ALA A 57 -7.53 3.37 -9.04
CA ALA A 57 -8.47 2.95 -10.07
C ALA A 57 -9.19 1.65 -9.68
N GLY A 58 -9.09 1.25 -8.42
CA GLY A 58 -9.76 0.08 -7.86
C GLY A 58 -11.14 0.39 -7.30
N ASP A 59 -11.75 -0.63 -6.72
CA ASP A 59 -12.94 -0.48 -5.89
C ASP A 59 -12.51 -0.51 -4.41
N VAL A 60 -12.96 0.48 -3.64
CA VAL A 60 -12.63 0.59 -2.20
C VAL A 60 -13.25 -0.56 -1.41
N GLU A 61 -14.39 -1.07 -1.88
CA GLU A 61 -15.11 -2.17 -1.23
C GLU A 61 -14.54 -3.54 -1.61
N ASN A 62 -13.81 -3.63 -2.73
CA ASN A 62 -13.31 -4.89 -3.27
C ASN A 62 -11.77 -4.93 -3.36
N PRO A 63 -11.07 -5.34 -2.28
CA PRO A 63 -9.63 -5.49 -2.29
C PRO A 63 -9.18 -6.65 -3.21
N PRO A 64 -7.97 -6.59 -3.80
CA PRO A 64 -6.90 -5.62 -3.51
C PRO A 64 -7.02 -4.28 -4.25
N PRO A 65 -6.43 -3.20 -3.71
CA PRO A 65 -6.42 -1.92 -4.38
C PRO A 65 -5.60 -2.00 -5.68
N LYS A 66 -6.07 -1.28 -6.70
CA LYS A 66 -5.42 -1.14 -8.00
C LYS A 66 -5.14 0.33 -8.26
N TYR A 67 -3.94 0.63 -8.75
CA TYR A 67 -3.55 1.96 -9.17
C TYR A 67 -3.13 1.95 -10.63
N CYS A 68 -3.48 2.99 -11.37
CA CYS A 68 -3.21 3.08 -12.80
C CYS A 68 -2.48 4.38 -13.15
N LYS A 69 -1.65 4.31 -14.17
CA LYS A 69 -1.02 5.45 -14.83
C LYS A 69 -1.19 5.28 -16.34
N GLU A 70 -1.87 6.23 -16.97
CA GLU A 70 -1.95 6.29 -18.43
C GLU A 70 -0.66 6.90 -19.00
N LEU A 71 -0.12 6.26 -20.02
CA LEU A 71 1.05 6.73 -20.75
C LEU A 71 0.62 7.49 -22.01
N PRO A 72 1.45 8.42 -22.53
CA PRO A 72 1.12 9.20 -23.73
C PRO A 72 0.91 8.35 -25.00
N ASN A 73 1.43 7.13 -25.03
CA ASN A 73 1.25 6.18 -26.12
C ASN A 73 -0.12 5.46 -26.08
N GLY A 74 -0.97 5.73 -25.08
CA GLY A 74 -2.27 5.09 -24.90
C GLY A 74 -2.24 3.80 -24.07
N THR A 75 -1.05 3.36 -23.66
CA THR A 75 -0.88 2.21 -22.76
C THR A 75 -1.22 2.60 -21.32
N THR A 76 -1.75 1.65 -20.53
CA THR A 76 -1.94 1.83 -19.08
C THR A 76 -0.96 0.97 -18.29
N LEU A 77 -0.14 1.60 -17.46
CA LEU A 77 0.60 0.92 -16.41
C LEU A 77 -0.28 0.73 -15.19
N THR A 78 -0.15 -0.42 -14.55
CA THR A 78 -0.92 -0.79 -13.37
C THR A 78 -0.01 -1.20 -12.23
N LEU A 79 -0.36 -0.78 -11.03
CA LEU A 79 0.21 -1.21 -9.77
C LEU A 79 -0.86 -1.98 -9.02
N PHE A 80 -0.68 -3.29 -8.89
CA PHE A 80 -1.69 -4.18 -8.32
C PHE A 80 -1.06 -5.38 -7.61
N ARG A 81 -1.87 -6.06 -6.80
CA ARG A 81 -1.48 -7.27 -6.09
C ARG A 81 -2.11 -8.50 -6.71
N CYS A 82 -1.31 -9.54 -6.96
CA CYS A 82 -1.77 -10.85 -7.39
C CYS A 82 -1.50 -11.93 -6.33
N THR A 83 -2.34 -12.97 -6.30
CA THR A 83 -2.08 -14.19 -5.52
C THR A 83 -1.50 -15.25 -6.44
N MET A 84 -0.23 -15.58 -6.26
CA MET A 84 0.46 -16.58 -7.07
C MET A 84 -0.08 -17.99 -6.79
N ARG A 85 0.21 -18.95 -7.68
CA ARG A 85 -0.14 -20.38 -7.48
C ARG A 85 0.40 -20.96 -6.17
N SER A 86 1.54 -20.44 -5.69
CA SER A 86 2.15 -20.79 -4.40
C SER A 86 1.39 -20.23 -3.18
N ARG A 87 0.28 -19.52 -3.40
CA ARG A 87 -0.47 -18.71 -2.41
C ARG A 87 0.29 -17.51 -1.85
N ALA A 88 1.52 -17.27 -2.30
CA ALA A 88 2.24 -16.04 -1.98
C ALA A 88 1.58 -14.85 -2.69
N LYS A 89 1.48 -13.72 -2.00
CA LYS A 89 0.99 -12.46 -2.55
C LYS A 89 2.15 -11.62 -3.04
N TRP A 90 1.97 -11.03 -4.21
CA TRP A 90 3.00 -10.24 -4.88
C TRP A 90 2.38 -8.97 -5.41
N TRP A 91 3.13 -7.88 -5.31
CA TRP A 91 2.83 -6.62 -5.97
C TRP A 91 3.60 -6.54 -7.28
N PHE A 92 2.97 -5.98 -8.31
CA PHE A 92 3.54 -5.80 -9.63
C PHE A 92 3.32 -4.37 -10.12
N ILE A 93 4.31 -3.83 -10.81
CA ILE A 93 4.14 -2.73 -11.76
C ILE A 93 4.20 -3.36 -13.14
N SER A 94 3.08 -3.39 -13.84
CA SER A 94 2.96 -4.01 -15.17
C SER A 94 2.26 -3.09 -16.16
N GLU A 95 2.56 -3.27 -17.43
CA GLU A 95 1.72 -2.80 -18.53
C GLU A 95 0.58 -3.78 -18.74
N ALA A 96 -0.65 -3.30 -18.59
CA ALA A 96 -1.82 -4.13 -18.72
C ALA A 96 -2.16 -4.38 -20.19
N ASP A 97 -2.42 -5.65 -20.54
CA ASP A 97 -2.90 -5.99 -21.88
C ASP A 97 -4.27 -5.35 -22.16
N ALA A 98 -4.43 -4.79 -23.37
CA ALA A 98 -5.64 -4.06 -23.76
C ALA A 98 -6.90 -4.96 -23.84
N VAL A 99 -6.72 -6.27 -24.02
CA VAL A 99 -7.81 -7.24 -24.21
C VAL A 99 -8.05 -8.07 -22.95
N SER A 100 -7.02 -8.33 -22.16
CA SER A 100 -7.07 -9.22 -20.98
C SER A 100 -6.15 -8.72 -19.87
N PRO A 101 -6.48 -7.58 -19.22
CA PRO A 101 -5.65 -7.00 -18.17
C PRO A 101 -5.60 -7.91 -16.94
N GLY A 102 -4.43 -8.00 -16.30
CA GLY A 102 -4.22 -8.82 -15.09
C GLY A 102 -3.98 -10.30 -15.39
N THR A 103 -3.53 -10.63 -16.60
CA THR A 103 -3.22 -12.01 -17.02
C THR A 103 -1.72 -12.18 -17.29
N ASP A 104 -1.27 -13.41 -17.54
CA ASP A 104 0.12 -13.73 -17.91
C ASP A 104 0.61 -13.05 -19.21
N LYS A 105 -0.25 -12.24 -19.86
CA LYS A 105 0.05 -11.43 -21.04
C LYS A 105 0.53 -10.02 -20.70
N ASP A 106 0.35 -9.59 -19.44
CA ASP A 106 0.83 -8.29 -18.99
C ASP A 106 2.38 -8.27 -19.03
N VAL A 107 2.95 -7.11 -19.34
CA VAL A 107 4.40 -6.93 -19.35
C VAL A 107 4.83 -6.41 -17.98
N ASP A 108 5.41 -7.28 -17.16
CA ASP A 108 5.87 -6.92 -15.82
C ASP A 108 7.21 -6.16 -15.89
N TYR A 109 7.30 -5.04 -15.17
CA TYR A 109 8.52 -4.24 -15.03
C TYR A 109 9.20 -4.50 -13.69
N TYR A 110 8.42 -4.44 -12.60
CA TYR A 110 8.92 -4.57 -11.24
C TYR A 110 7.97 -5.41 -10.40
N GLN A 111 8.53 -6.15 -9.46
CA GLN A 111 7.77 -7.04 -8.59
C GLN A 111 8.25 -6.96 -7.14
N HIS A 112 7.36 -7.23 -6.20
CA HIS A 112 7.69 -7.36 -4.80
C HIS A 112 6.88 -8.48 -4.16
N ARG A 113 7.55 -9.38 -3.44
CA ARG A 113 6.90 -10.44 -2.68
C ARG A 113 6.46 -9.93 -1.31
N SER A 114 5.16 -9.74 -1.12
CA SER A 114 4.60 -9.21 0.12
C SER A 114 4.88 -10.13 1.31
N ARG A 115 5.25 -9.52 2.44
CA ARG A 115 5.06 -10.11 3.77
C ARG A 115 3.61 -9.97 4.22
N PRO A 116 3.14 -10.73 5.23
CA PRO A 116 1.75 -10.67 5.69
C PRO A 116 1.26 -9.25 6.06
N ASP A 117 2.14 -8.40 6.57
CA ASP A 117 1.91 -7.00 6.92
C ASP A 117 1.90 -6.05 5.70
N GLU A 118 2.44 -6.47 4.56
CA GLU A 118 2.57 -5.68 3.32
C GLU A 118 1.52 -6.09 2.26
N GLU A 119 0.53 -6.91 2.62
CA GLU A 119 -0.45 -7.44 1.67
C GLU A 119 -1.57 -6.46 1.32
N HIS A 120 -1.73 -5.39 2.12
CA HIS A 120 -2.86 -4.47 2.05
C HIS A 120 -2.54 -3.26 1.17
N GLU A 121 -1.27 -2.87 1.14
CA GLU A 121 -0.79 -1.67 0.45
C GLU A 121 0.50 -1.99 -0.33
N PRO A 122 0.74 -1.35 -1.49
CA PRO A 122 2.04 -1.40 -2.15
C PRO A 122 3.18 -0.97 -1.21
N PRO A 123 4.27 -1.74 -1.12
CA PRO A 123 5.40 -1.39 -0.28
C PRO A 123 6.20 -0.23 -0.88
N GLU A 124 6.71 0.65 -0.01
CA GLU A 124 7.50 1.82 -0.41
C GLU A 124 8.87 1.45 -1.01
N ALA A 125 9.43 0.29 -0.63
CA ALA A 125 10.76 -0.15 -1.01
C ALA A 125 10.87 -1.68 -1.09
N GLY A 126 12.04 -2.17 -1.52
CA GLY A 126 12.32 -3.61 -1.63
C GLY A 126 11.76 -4.24 -2.92
N TRP A 127 11.47 -3.42 -3.92
CA TRP A 127 11.10 -3.88 -5.26
C TRP A 127 12.28 -4.58 -5.93
N ALA A 128 11.97 -5.56 -6.77
CA ALA A 128 12.91 -6.28 -7.60
C ALA A 128 12.57 -6.05 -9.07
N THR A 129 13.59 -5.90 -9.90
CA THR A 129 13.47 -5.79 -11.34
C THR A 129 13.07 -7.13 -11.95
N CYS A 130 12.03 -7.15 -12.78
CA CYS A 130 11.67 -8.35 -13.53
C CYS A 130 12.64 -8.51 -14.71
N THR A 131 13.30 -9.67 -14.79
CA THR A 131 14.29 -9.97 -15.85
C THR A 131 13.96 -11.26 -16.63
N SER A 132 12.76 -11.81 -16.44
CA SER A 132 12.29 -12.99 -17.16
C SER A 132 11.98 -12.65 -18.62
N GLN A 133 11.97 -13.67 -19.49
CA GLN A 133 11.56 -13.50 -20.87
C GLN A 133 10.12 -12.96 -20.95
N GLY A 134 9.92 -11.81 -21.60
CA GLY A 134 8.63 -11.13 -21.68
C GLY A 134 8.43 -10.00 -20.66
N SER A 135 9.38 -9.80 -19.73
CA SER A 135 9.42 -8.62 -18.86
C SER A 135 10.22 -7.48 -19.50
N ALA A 136 9.95 -6.25 -19.06
CA ALA A 136 10.62 -5.03 -19.57
C ALA A 136 11.32 -4.24 -18.45
N GLY A 137 11.58 -4.88 -17.31
CA GLY A 137 12.24 -4.25 -16.17
C GLY A 137 13.70 -3.88 -16.43
N VAL A 138 14.10 -2.70 -15.96
CA VAL A 138 15.50 -2.22 -15.98
C VAL A 138 15.88 -1.68 -14.60
N ASP A 139 17.09 -2.00 -14.15
CA ASP A 139 17.63 -1.47 -12.90
C ASP A 139 17.88 0.05 -12.98
N PRO A 140 17.71 0.80 -11.88
CA PRO A 140 17.37 0.31 -10.54
C PRO A 140 15.86 0.05 -10.33
N PRO A 141 15.48 -0.74 -9.31
CA PRO A 141 14.10 -0.88 -8.92
C PRO A 141 13.54 0.42 -8.30
N PRO A 142 12.23 0.68 -8.44
CA PRO A 142 11.61 1.91 -7.97
C PRO A 142 11.52 2.02 -6.45
N ARG A 143 11.27 3.25 -6.02
CA ARG A 143 10.70 3.58 -4.71
C ARG A 143 9.31 4.15 -4.89
N LEU A 144 8.43 3.78 -3.98
CA LEU A 144 7.04 4.25 -3.95
C LEU A 144 6.85 5.19 -2.78
N THR A 145 6.06 6.24 -2.97
CA THR A 145 5.63 7.14 -1.91
C THR A 145 4.10 7.25 -1.96
N PRO A 146 3.38 6.85 -0.90
CA PRO A 146 1.92 7.02 -0.85
C PRO A 146 1.58 8.51 -0.80
N VAL A 147 0.57 8.93 -1.55
CA VAL A 147 0.20 10.35 -1.65
C VAL A 147 -1.25 10.55 -1.25
N GLY A 148 -1.49 11.02 -0.04
CA GLY A 148 -2.84 11.31 0.49
C GLY A 148 -3.68 10.05 0.72
N LEU A 149 -4.84 10.22 1.35
CA LEU A 149 -5.78 9.12 1.64
C LEU A 149 -6.99 9.21 0.73
N LEU A 150 -7.57 8.05 0.41
CA LEU A 150 -8.85 7.96 -0.29
C LEU A 150 -10.01 8.15 0.71
N CYS A 151 -10.15 9.36 1.22
CA CYS A 151 -11.26 9.77 2.08
C CYS A 151 -11.82 11.13 1.62
N ALA A 152 -13.00 11.49 2.15
CA ALA A 152 -13.58 12.80 1.89
C ALA A 152 -12.67 13.90 2.46
N PRO A 153 -12.54 15.06 1.77
CA PRO A 153 -11.76 16.18 2.28
C PRO A 153 -12.22 16.59 3.69
N GLY A 154 -11.30 16.69 4.64
CA GLY A 154 -11.55 16.96 6.06
C GLY A 154 -11.78 15.71 6.93
N ALA A 155 -11.81 14.50 6.33
CA ALA A 155 -11.91 13.24 7.06
C ALA A 155 -10.55 12.54 7.24
N GLU A 156 -9.46 13.12 6.73
CA GLU A 156 -8.08 12.63 6.88
C GLU A 156 -7.66 12.55 8.36
N ASP A 157 -8.14 13.48 9.19
CA ASP A 157 -7.87 13.55 10.62
C ASP A 157 -8.84 12.70 11.47
N ALA A 158 -9.89 12.15 10.83
CA ALA A 158 -10.88 11.31 11.51
C ALA A 158 -10.46 9.84 11.59
N THR A 159 -9.27 9.48 11.09
CA THR A 159 -8.80 8.10 11.12
C THR A 159 -8.56 7.64 12.56
N PRO A 160 -8.69 6.33 12.82
CA PRO A 160 -8.44 5.78 14.16
C PRO A 160 -7.05 6.13 14.71
N GLU A 161 -6.03 6.25 13.85
CA GLU A 161 -4.66 6.62 14.20
C GLU A 161 -4.55 8.08 14.66
N HIS A 162 -5.18 9.01 13.95
CA HIS A 162 -5.20 10.43 14.38
C HIS A 162 -5.93 10.60 15.71
N ARG A 163 -7.01 9.83 15.93
CA ARG A 163 -7.68 9.78 17.23
C ARG A 163 -6.76 9.21 18.32
N LEU A 164 -5.97 8.18 18.01
CA LEU A 164 -4.99 7.62 18.94
C LEU A 164 -3.86 8.61 19.26
N LEU A 165 -3.33 9.34 18.27
CA LEU A 165 -2.27 10.33 18.44
C LEU A 165 -2.72 11.55 19.25
N GLY A 166 -3.94 12.05 19.00
CA GLY A 166 -4.52 13.14 19.79
C GLY A 166 -4.63 12.82 21.29
N TRP A 167 -4.69 11.55 21.67
CA TRP A 167 -4.79 11.12 23.07
C TRP A 167 -3.44 10.92 23.77
N VAL A 168 -2.32 10.89 23.04
CA VAL A 168 -0.97 10.80 23.63
C VAL A 168 -0.40 12.20 23.91
N GLY A 169 -0.97 13.24 23.29
CA GLY A 169 -0.54 14.64 23.42
C GLY A 169 -1.27 15.47 24.48
N GLU A 170 -2.27 14.90 25.18
CA GLU A 170 -2.93 15.50 26.37
C GLU A 170 -2.38 14.89 27.66
#